data_AF-A0A7V9M586-F1
#
_entry.id   AF-A0A7V9M586-F1
#
_cell.length_a   1.000
_cell.length_b   1.000
_cell.length_c   1.000
_cell.angle_alpha   90.00
_cell.angle_beta   90.00
_cell.angle_gamma   90.00
#
_symmetry.space_group_name_H-M   'P 1'
#
loop_
_entity.id
_entity.type
_entity.pdbx_description
1 polymer ?
#
loop_
_entity_poly.entity_id
_entity_poly.type
_entity_poly.pdbx_seq_one_letter_code
_entity_poly.pdbx_strand_id
1 'polypeptide(L)'
;MSRQRANRADAGLPRTQAARSEGTRAALVRAARRLFGARGYAAVGTEEIVREAGVTRGALYHHFGGKEDLLSAVFEQLEADLLERITERVTAVGAEDPMAALSVGAESMLEAATEPEVHRIVLLDAPSVLGWERWREIGWRYGMGLTESALEAAIEAGQIARQPVRPLAHVLLGALDEAALYVARAPDPAAARAEMGAALE
;
A
#
# COMPACT_ATOMS: atom_id res chain seq x y z
N MET A 1 44.63 15.42 41.07
CA MET A 1 43.22 15.80 41.26
C MET A 1 42.83 16.82 40.19
N SER A 2 42.30 16.36 39.05
CA SER A 2 41.69 17.24 38.04
C SER A 2 40.37 16.63 37.60
N ARG A 3 39.28 17.17 38.17
CA ARG A 3 37.90 16.84 37.81
C ARG A 3 37.39 17.83 36.77
N GLN A 4 36.64 17.28 35.81
CA GLN A 4 35.48 17.89 35.15
C GLN A 4 35.70 19.12 34.26
N ARG A 5 35.50 18.91 32.95
CA ARG A 5 34.50 19.61 32.12
C ARG A 5 34.53 19.03 30.70
N ALA A 6 33.96 17.84 30.56
CA ALA A 6 33.33 17.43 29.32
C ALA A 6 31.83 17.67 29.46
N ASN A 7 31.18 18.01 28.36
CA ASN A 7 29.74 18.00 28.13
C ASN A 7 28.96 19.28 28.50
N ARG A 8 28.79 20.18 27.52
CA ARG A 8 27.56 20.98 27.31
C ARG A 8 27.65 21.76 25.99
N ALA A 9 27.33 21.10 24.88
CA ALA A 9 26.89 21.76 23.64
C ALA A 9 26.35 20.71 22.65
N ASP A 10 25.33 19.96 23.06
CA ASP A 10 24.40 19.33 22.11
C ASP A 10 22.98 19.53 22.65
N ALA A 11 22.55 20.79 22.67
CA ALA A 11 21.16 21.14 22.95
C ALA A 11 20.47 21.29 21.59
N GLY A 12 19.71 20.26 21.23
CA GLY A 12 19.06 20.10 19.94
C GLY A 12 18.32 21.34 19.46
N LEU A 13 18.57 21.71 18.20
CA LEU A 13 17.83 22.73 17.48
C LEU A 13 16.32 22.38 17.45
N PRO A 14 15.41 23.34 17.65
CA PRO A 14 13.99 23.07 17.64
C PRO A 14 13.56 22.58 16.24
N ARG A 15 13.03 21.35 16.17
CA ARG A 15 12.39 20.82 14.95
C ARG A 15 11.40 21.86 14.40
N THR A 16 11.51 22.16 13.11
CA THR A 16 10.63 23.12 12.42
C THR A 16 9.17 22.72 12.59
N GLN A 17 8.25 23.70 12.54
CA GLN A 17 6.81 23.42 12.68
C GLN A 17 6.32 22.40 11.64
N ALA A 18 6.87 22.44 10.42
CA ALA A 18 6.63 21.47 9.36
C ALA A 18 7.04 20.04 9.76
N ALA A 19 8.26 19.84 10.28
CA ALA A 19 8.74 18.52 10.71
C ALA A 19 7.92 17.94 11.88
N ARG A 20 7.39 18.79 12.77
CA ARG A 20 6.46 18.36 13.84
C ARG A 20 5.09 17.96 13.27
N SER A 21 4.60 18.71 12.30
CA SER A 21 3.35 18.43 11.58
C SER A 21 3.43 17.09 10.85
N GLU A 22 4.49 16.84 10.10
CA GLU A 22 4.74 15.57 9.40
C GLU A 22 4.88 14.39 10.37
N GLY A 23 5.61 14.57 11.48
CA GLY A 23 5.76 13.55 12.52
C GLY A 23 4.42 13.16 13.16
N THR A 24 3.52 14.12 13.35
CA THR A 24 2.17 13.91 13.88
C THR A 24 1.30 13.14 12.89
N ARG A 25 1.29 13.56 11.61
CA ARG A 25 0.57 12.84 10.54
C ARG A 25 1.04 11.39 10.45
N ALA A 26 2.36 11.16 10.44
CA ALA A 26 2.92 9.82 10.35
C ALA A 26 2.60 8.95 11.58
N ALA A 27 2.56 9.54 12.79
CA ALA A 27 2.17 8.82 14.00
C ALA A 27 0.70 8.35 13.94
N LEU A 28 -0.21 9.20 13.46
CA LEU A 28 -1.62 8.86 13.26
C LEU A 28 -1.80 7.74 12.24
N VAL A 29 -1.14 7.81 11.08
CA VAL A 29 -1.22 6.76 10.04
C VAL A 29 -0.70 5.43 10.57
N ARG A 30 0.46 5.41 11.25
CA ARG A 30 1.01 4.17 11.86
C ARG A 30 0.07 3.56 12.90
N ALA A 31 -0.48 4.39 13.80
CA ALA A 31 -1.42 3.93 14.82
C ALA A 31 -2.70 3.35 14.19
N ALA A 32 -3.25 4.05 13.20
CA ALA A 32 -4.43 3.62 12.48
C ALA A 32 -4.20 2.33 11.70
N ARG A 33 -3.11 2.20 10.93
CA ARG A 33 -2.74 0.98 10.20
C ARG A 33 -2.68 -0.23 11.13
N ARG A 34 -1.98 -0.10 12.26
CA ARG A 34 -1.86 -1.17 13.25
C ARG A 34 -3.22 -1.59 13.81
N LEU A 35 -4.05 -0.62 14.20
CA LEU A 35 -5.35 -0.88 14.80
C LEU A 35 -6.36 -1.43 13.79
N PHE A 36 -6.44 -0.85 12.59
CA PHE A 36 -7.31 -1.33 11.50
C PHE A 36 -6.89 -2.72 11.03
N GLY A 37 -5.59 -2.99 10.85
CA GLY A 37 -5.10 -4.32 10.50
C GLY A 37 -5.45 -5.36 11.56
N ALA A 38 -5.31 -5.02 12.84
CA ALA A 38 -5.58 -5.95 13.94
C ALA A 38 -7.07 -6.23 14.19
N ARG A 39 -7.95 -5.23 14.01
CA ARG A 39 -9.36 -5.30 14.47
C ARG A 39 -10.42 -4.91 13.43
N GLY A 40 -10.00 -4.40 12.28
CA GLY A 40 -10.88 -3.87 11.24
C GLY A 40 -11.28 -2.42 11.51
N TYR A 41 -11.60 -1.71 10.43
CA TYR A 41 -11.98 -0.31 10.47
C TYR A 41 -13.13 -0.08 11.46
N ALA A 42 -14.24 -0.81 11.34
CA ALA A 42 -15.46 -0.57 12.13
C ALA A 42 -15.24 -0.65 13.65
N ALA A 43 -14.33 -1.51 14.11
CA ALA A 43 -14.10 -1.77 15.54
C ALA A 43 -13.18 -0.77 16.24
N VAL A 44 -12.59 0.19 15.51
CA VAL A 44 -11.58 1.13 16.04
C VAL A 44 -12.12 2.56 16.06
N GLY A 45 -12.09 3.21 17.22
CA GLY A 45 -12.53 4.61 17.37
C GLY A 45 -11.40 5.62 17.17
N THR A 46 -11.73 6.87 16.79
CA THR A 46 -10.73 7.96 16.66
C THR A 46 -10.02 8.26 17.98
N GLU A 47 -10.71 8.15 19.12
CA GLU A 47 -10.11 8.30 20.45
C GLU A 47 -9.04 7.28 20.75
N GLU A 48 -9.26 6.04 20.30
CA GLU A 48 -8.28 4.98 20.48
C GLU A 48 -7.03 5.25 19.64
N ILE A 49 -7.23 5.71 18.40
CA ILE A 49 -6.14 6.04 17.47
C ILE A 49 -5.28 7.18 18.01
N VAL A 50 -5.88 8.29 18.48
CA VAL A 50 -5.10 9.43 18.98
C VAL A 50 -4.35 9.10 20.26
N ARG A 51 -4.95 8.27 21.13
CA ARG A 51 -4.28 7.75 22.33
C ARG A 51 -3.09 6.88 21.96
N GLU A 52 -3.25 5.97 21.00
CA GLU A 52 -2.17 5.12 20.50
C GLU A 52 -1.04 5.94 19.84
N ALA A 53 -1.40 6.94 19.05
CA ALA A 53 -0.44 7.82 18.39
C ALA A 53 0.26 8.80 19.36
N GLY A 54 -0.23 8.94 20.59
CA GLY A 54 0.29 9.91 21.58
C GLY A 54 0.02 11.37 21.20
N VAL A 55 -1.09 11.64 20.50
CA VAL A 55 -1.46 12.98 20.01
C VAL A 55 -2.86 13.38 20.48
N THR A 56 -3.24 14.63 20.26
CA THR A 56 -4.57 15.13 20.65
C THR A 56 -5.61 14.85 19.58
N ARG A 57 -6.89 14.85 19.96
CA ARG A 57 -8.02 14.82 19.01
C ARG A 57 -7.94 15.96 17.99
N GLY A 58 -7.58 17.17 18.44
CA GLY A 58 -7.41 18.33 17.56
C GLY A 58 -6.32 18.12 16.51
N ALA A 59 -5.25 17.38 16.83
CA ALA A 59 -4.21 17.03 15.87
C ALA A 59 -4.74 16.11 14.77
N LEU A 60 -5.59 15.12 15.08
CA LEU A 60 -6.22 14.28 14.07
C LEU A 60 -7.05 15.12 13.09
N TYR A 61 -7.95 15.96 13.60
CA TYR A 61 -8.82 16.79 12.74
C TYR A 61 -8.07 17.94 12.03
N HIS A 62 -6.88 18.29 12.49
CA HIS A 62 -6.00 19.20 11.75
C HIS A 62 -5.40 18.54 10.51
N HIS A 63 -5.09 17.24 10.58
CA HIS A 63 -4.45 16.50 9.49
C HIS A 63 -5.41 15.75 8.57
N PHE A 64 -6.55 15.34 9.10
CA PHE A 64 -7.49 14.48 8.41
C PHE A 64 -8.93 14.98 8.59
N GLY A 65 -9.73 14.89 7.53
CA GLY A 65 -11.17 15.18 7.55
C GLY A 65 -11.99 14.24 8.43
N GLY A 66 -11.36 13.19 8.96
CA GLY A 66 -11.97 12.23 9.86
C GLY A 66 -11.32 10.86 9.75
N LYS A 67 -12.02 9.84 10.24
CA LYS A 67 -11.54 8.45 10.24
C LYS A 67 -11.46 7.86 8.83
N GLU A 68 -12.38 8.22 7.93
CA GLU A 68 -12.37 7.79 6.52
C GLU A 68 -11.17 8.35 5.78
N ASP A 69 -10.86 9.63 5.96
CA ASP A 69 -9.67 10.26 5.36
C ASP A 69 -8.36 9.65 5.91
N LEU A 70 -8.35 9.32 7.20
CA LEU A 70 -7.25 8.57 7.80
C LEU A 70 -7.14 7.14 7.24
N LEU A 71 -8.25 6.45 6.96
CA LEU A 71 -8.23 5.16 6.26
C LEU A 71 -7.66 5.31 4.84
N SER A 72 -8.06 6.34 4.10
CA SER A 72 -7.50 6.63 2.77
C SER A 72 -5.98 6.81 2.84
N ALA A 73 -5.47 7.52 3.86
CA ALA A 73 -4.03 7.71 4.04
C ALA A 73 -3.27 6.43 4.45
N VAL A 74 -3.91 5.56 5.24
CA VAL A 74 -3.37 4.23 5.56
C VAL A 74 -3.33 3.35 4.31
N PHE A 75 -4.38 3.38 3.50
CA PHE A 75 -4.46 2.64 2.25
C PHE A 75 -3.37 3.11 1.26
N GLU A 76 -3.20 4.42 1.07
CA GLU A 76 -2.12 4.98 0.25
C GLU A 76 -0.72 4.58 0.74
N GLN A 77 -0.51 4.45 2.06
CA GLN A 77 0.75 3.95 2.59
C GLN A 77 0.96 2.47 2.25
N LEU A 78 -0.07 1.64 2.37
CA LEU A 78 0.01 0.21 2.03
C LEU A 78 0.29 0.00 0.54
N GLU A 79 -0.34 0.77 -0.33
CA GLU A 79 -0.09 0.74 -1.78
C GLU A 79 1.33 1.19 -2.12
N ALA A 80 1.86 2.20 -1.44
CA ALA A 80 3.25 2.63 -1.62
C ALA A 80 4.25 1.53 -1.20
N ASP A 81 4.04 0.91 -0.03
CA ASP A 81 4.88 -0.20 0.45
C ASP A 81 4.80 -1.42 -0.47
N LEU A 82 3.60 -1.71 -1.02
CA LEU A 82 3.42 -2.78 -2.01
C LEU A 82 4.15 -2.49 -3.30
N LEU A 83 4.00 -1.29 -3.85
CA LEU A 83 4.71 -0.87 -5.05
C LEU A 83 6.23 -1.00 -4.90
N GLU A 84 6.79 -0.57 -3.77
CA GLU A 84 8.22 -0.70 -3.48
C GLU A 84 8.66 -2.17 -3.51
N ARG A 85 7.99 -3.04 -2.74
CA ARG A 85 8.28 -4.49 -2.68
C ARG A 85 8.16 -5.18 -4.03
N ILE A 86 7.11 -4.87 -4.80
CA ILE A 86 6.89 -5.45 -6.12
C ILE A 86 7.96 -4.96 -7.10
N THR A 87 8.30 -3.67 -7.08
CA THR A 87 9.34 -3.09 -7.94
C THR A 87 10.70 -3.75 -7.68
N GLU A 88 11.06 -4.00 -6.41
CA GLU A 88 12.28 -4.72 -6.06
C GLU A 88 12.30 -6.13 -6.66
N ARG A 89 11.20 -6.89 -6.53
CA ARG A 89 11.09 -8.24 -7.09
C ARG A 89 11.14 -8.25 -8.61
N VAL A 90 10.41 -7.34 -9.26
CA VAL A 90 10.41 -7.19 -10.72
C VAL A 90 11.82 -6.84 -11.23
N THR A 91 12.51 -5.91 -10.55
CA THR A 91 13.88 -5.52 -10.93
C THR A 91 14.86 -6.70 -10.79
N ALA A 92 14.64 -7.59 -9.83
CA ALA A 92 15.49 -8.76 -9.60
C ALA A 92 15.38 -9.84 -10.70
N VAL A 93 14.25 -9.90 -11.43
CA VAL A 93 14.09 -10.80 -12.60
C VAL A 93 15.00 -10.38 -13.76
N GLY A 94 15.34 -9.09 -13.83
CA GLY A 94 16.15 -8.52 -14.90
C GLY A 94 15.34 -8.12 -16.13
N ALA A 95 15.88 -7.17 -16.90
CA ALA A 95 15.19 -6.57 -18.05
C ALA A 95 15.08 -7.51 -19.28
N GLU A 96 15.62 -8.72 -19.19
CA GLU A 96 15.69 -9.66 -20.32
C GLU A 96 14.37 -10.44 -20.52
N ASP A 97 13.48 -10.47 -19.53
CA ASP A 97 12.16 -11.10 -19.64
C ASP A 97 11.02 -10.24 -19.09
N PRO A 98 10.51 -9.29 -19.89
CA PRO A 98 9.35 -8.46 -19.53
C PRO A 98 8.07 -9.24 -19.19
N MET A 99 7.87 -10.41 -19.79
CA MET A 99 6.71 -11.26 -19.46
C MET A 99 6.86 -11.85 -18.05
N ALA A 100 8.06 -12.32 -17.69
CA ALA A 100 8.32 -12.77 -16.32
C ALA A 100 8.16 -11.63 -15.29
N ALA A 101 8.50 -10.39 -15.64
CA ALA A 101 8.24 -9.22 -14.80
C ALA A 101 6.73 -9.02 -14.51
N LEU A 102 5.87 -9.18 -15.53
CA LEU A 102 4.41 -9.11 -15.35
C LEU A 102 3.90 -10.24 -14.45
N SER A 103 4.37 -11.47 -14.65
CA SER A 103 4.01 -12.63 -13.82
C SER A 103 4.44 -12.44 -12.37
N VAL A 104 5.67 -11.99 -12.11
CA VAL A 104 6.16 -11.70 -10.76
C VAL A 104 5.36 -10.58 -10.09
N GLY A 105 4.96 -9.56 -10.86
CA GLY A 105 4.07 -8.51 -10.38
C GLY A 105 2.72 -9.07 -9.92
N ALA A 106 2.09 -9.89 -10.76
CA ALA A 106 0.82 -10.54 -10.48
C ALA A 106 0.89 -11.45 -9.25
N GLU A 107 1.89 -12.34 -9.19
CA GLU A 107 2.11 -13.25 -8.07
C GLU A 107 2.34 -12.50 -6.75
N SER A 108 3.10 -11.41 -6.78
CA SER A 108 3.37 -10.60 -5.59
C SER A 108 2.11 -9.91 -5.06
N MET A 109 1.21 -9.46 -5.94
CA MET A 109 -0.09 -8.93 -5.53
C MET A 109 -1.00 -10.02 -4.94
N LEU A 110 -1.02 -11.22 -5.55
CA LEU A 110 -1.79 -12.35 -5.01
C LEU A 110 -1.24 -12.85 -3.66
N GLU A 111 0.07 -12.83 -3.47
CA GLU A 111 0.70 -13.07 -2.16
C GLU A 111 0.26 -12.03 -1.14
N ALA A 112 0.34 -10.75 -1.50
CA ALA A 112 -0.08 -9.65 -0.66
C ALA A 112 -1.56 -9.74 -0.26
N ALA A 113 -2.44 -10.24 -1.14
CA ALA A 113 -3.87 -10.42 -0.84
C ALA A 113 -4.15 -11.33 0.37
N THR A 114 -3.18 -12.17 0.76
CA THR A 114 -3.24 -13.04 1.95
C THR A 114 -2.56 -12.44 3.20
N GLU A 115 -1.81 -11.35 3.05
CA GLU A 115 -1.20 -10.64 4.18
C GLU A 115 -2.30 -9.99 5.03
N PRO A 116 -2.35 -10.20 6.37
CA PRO A 116 -3.49 -9.80 7.19
C PRO A 116 -3.87 -8.32 7.09
N GLU A 117 -2.90 -7.42 6.94
CA GLU A 117 -3.15 -5.98 6.81
C GLU A 117 -3.69 -5.59 5.44
N VAL A 118 -3.12 -6.13 4.35
CA VAL A 118 -3.60 -5.89 2.98
C VAL A 118 -4.99 -6.50 2.81
N HIS A 119 -5.13 -7.76 3.20
CA HIS A 119 -6.39 -8.49 3.18
C HIS A 119 -7.51 -7.69 3.85
N ARG A 120 -7.30 -7.24 5.09
CA ARG A 120 -8.34 -6.55 5.85
C ARG A 120 -8.53 -5.09 5.41
N ILE A 121 -7.46 -4.32 5.31
CA ILE A 121 -7.55 -2.88 5.06
C ILE A 121 -7.83 -2.61 3.59
N VAL A 122 -7.05 -3.18 2.69
CA VAL A 122 -7.08 -2.88 1.25
C VAL A 122 -8.26 -3.56 0.58
N LEU A 123 -8.51 -4.84 0.87
CA LEU A 123 -9.45 -5.66 0.10
C LEU A 123 -10.86 -5.74 0.73
N LEU A 124 -11.00 -5.46 2.03
CA LEU A 124 -12.30 -5.49 2.71
C LEU A 124 -12.77 -4.10 3.15
N ASP A 125 -12.00 -3.41 4.00
CA ASP A 125 -12.43 -2.16 4.62
C ASP A 125 -12.45 -0.98 3.61
N ALA A 126 -11.38 -0.78 2.85
CA ALA A 126 -11.25 0.34 1.92
C ALA A 126 -12.36 0.40 0.85
N PRO A 127 -12.69 -0.67 0.09
CA PRO A 127 -13.77 -0.61 -0.90
C PRO A 127 -15.15 -0.39 -0.26
N SER A 128 -15.37 -0.91 0.96
CA SER A 128 -16.62 -0.71 1.68
C SER A 128 -16.80 0.71 2.23
N VAL A 129 -15.71 1.36 2.65
CA VAL A 129 -15.75 2.67 3.33
C VAL A 129 -15.53 3.82 2.37
N LEU A 130 -14.55 3.72 1.47
CA LEU A 130 -14.19 4.78 0.52
C LEU A 130 -15.07 4.75 -0.75
N GLY A 131 -15.74 3.63 -0.99
CA GLY A 131 -16.45 3.36 -2.23
C GLY A 131 -15.54 2.86 -3.36
N TRP A 132 -16.17 2.19 -4.32
CA TRP A 132 -15.49 1.50 -5.42
C TRP A 132 -14.59 2.40 -6.27
N GLU A 133 -15.07 3.59 -6.63
CA GLU A 133 -14.33 4.51 -7.50
C GLU A 133 -13.05 5.00 -6.83
N ARG A 134 -13.14 5.44 -5.57
CA ARG A 134 -11.98 5.95 -4.83
C ARG A 134 -10.98 4.84 -4.52
N TRP A 135 -11.45 3.64 -4.19
CA TRP A 135 -10.59 2.48 -3.97
C TRP A 135 -9.74 2.16 -5.19
N ARG A 136 -10.38 2.04 -6.38
CA ARG A 136 -9.66 1.83 -7.64
C ARG A 136 -8.75 2.98 -8.01
N GLU A 137 -9.18 4.21 -7.83
CA GLU A 137 -8.36 5.40 -8.13
C GLU A 137 -7.04 5.38 -7.35
N ILE A 138 -7.09 5.05 -6.05
CA ILE A 138 -5.89 4.94 -5.21
C ILE A 138 -5.02 3.78 -5.69
N GLY A 139 -5.53 2.55 -5.76
CA GLY A 139 -4.72 1.38 -6.14
C GLY A 139 -4.05 1.54 -7.52
N TRP A 140 -4.81 2.01 -8.51
CA TRP A 140 -4.28 2.22 -9.85
C TRP A 140 -3.24 3.34 -9.93
N ARG A 141 -3.26 4.32 -9.03
CA ARG A 141 -2.23 5.36 -8.98
C ARG A 141 -0.83 4.77 -8.74
N TYR A 142 -0.74 3.67 -7.99
CA TYR A 142 0.52 2.99 -7.68
C TYR A 142 0.84 1.88 -8.69
N GLY A 143 -0.15 1.07 -9.08
CA GLY A 143 0.08 -0.06 -10.00
C GLY A 143 0.23 0.31 -11.49
N MET A 144 -0.36 1.44 -11.94
CA MET A 144 -0.43 1.76 -13.38
C MET A 144 0.94 1.94 -14.01
N GLY A 145 1.81 2.77 -13.42
CA GLY A 145 3.11 3.08 -14.02
C GLY A 145 4.01 1.85 -14.16
N LEU A 146 4.01 0.99 -13.14
CA LEU A 146 4.77 -0.27 -13.18
C LEU A 146 4.24 -1.21 -14.26
N THR A 147 2.92 -1.33 -14.37
CA THR A 147 2.27 -2.20 -15.37
C THR A 147 2.50 -1.67 -16.79
N GLU A 148 2.35 -0.37 -17.02
CA GLU A 148 2.62 0.27 -18.33
C GLU A 148 4.08 0.05 -18.75
N SER A 149 5.03 0.24 -17.82
CA SER A 149 6.46 0.04 -18.11
C SER A 149 6.79 -1.41 -18.51
N ALA A 150 6.22 -2.40 -17.80
CA ALA A 150 6.44 -3.81 -18.13
C ALA A 150 5.80 -4.20 -19.47
N LEU A 151 4.60 -3.68 -19.77
CA LEU A 151 3.93 -3.89 -21.06
C LEU A 151 4.66 -3.25 -22.23
N GLU A 152 5.20 -2.05 -22.05
CA GLU A 152 6.03 -1.38 -23.07
C GLU A 152 7.25 -2.23 -23.40
N ALA A 153 7.97 -2.69 -22.38
CA ALA A 153 9.13 -3.56 -22.56
C ALA A 153 8.77 -4.88 -23.28
N ALA A 154 7.63 -5.50 -22.93
CA ALA A 154 7.16 -6.73 -23.58
C ALA A 154 6.77 -6.52 -25.05
N ILE A 155 6.21 -5.36 -25.39
CA ILE A 155 5.91 -4.98 -26.78
C ILE A 155 7.19 -4.71 -27.57
N GLU A 156 8.16 -4.01 -26.97
CA GLU A 156 9.46 -3.72 -27.59
C GLU A 156 10.28 -5.00 -27.85
N ALA A 157 10.23 -5.95 -26.92
CA ALA A 157 10.83 -7.27 -27.06
C ALA A 157 10.09 -8.18 -28.06
N GLY A 158 8.92 -7.76 -28.58
CA GLY A 158 8.11 -8.54 -29.51
C GLY A 158 7.36 -9.73 -28.85
N GLN A 159 7.29 -9.77 -27.52
CA GLN A 159 6.55 -10.80 -26.77
C GLN A 159 5.04 -10.51 -26.77
N ILE A 160 4.65 -9.24 -26.84
CA ILE A 160 3.26 -8.80 -26.98
C ILE A 160 3.10 -8.06 -28.31
N ALA A 161 2.00 -8.35 -29.04
CA ALA A 161 1.68 -7.64 -30.27
C ALA A 161 1.47 -6.14 -30.00
N ARG A 162 1.92 -5.26 -30.92
CA ARG A 162 1.76 -3.81 -30.79
C ARG A 162 0.30 -3.42 -30.63
N GLN A 163 0.00 -2.75 -29.51
CA GLN A 163 -1.36 -2.29 -29.16
C GLN A 163 -1.28 -1.14 -28.15
N PRO A 164 -2.40 -0.43 -27.87
CA PRO A 164 -2.43 0.63 -26.87
C PRO A 164 -2.10 0.11 -25.46
N VAL A 165 -0.99 0.59 -24.88
CA VAL A 165 -0.47 0.15 -23.57
C VAL A 165 -1.47 0.43 -22.45
N ARG A 166 -1.96 1.67 -22.33
CA ARG A 166 -2.82 2.07 -21.23
C ARG A 166 -4.14 1.29 -21.13
N PRO A 167 -4.91 1.08 -22.22
CA PRO A 167 -6.07 0.19 -22.18
C PRO A 167 -5.73 -1.24 -21.77
N LEU A 168 -4.59 -1.79 -22.20
CA LEU A 168 -4.15 -3.12 -21.79
C LEU A 168 -3.79 -3.17 -20.29
N ALA A 169 -3.07 -2.16 -19.79
CA ALA A 169 -2.77 -2.03 -18.37
C ALA A 169 -4.04 -1.95 -17.51
N HIS A 170 -5.07 -1.23 -17.97
CA HIS A 170 -6.37 -1.18 -17.31
C HIS A 170 -7.06 -2.55 -17.23
N VAL A 171 -7.01 -3.34 -18.29
CA VAL A 171 -7.57 -4.70 -18.30
C VAL A 171 -6.82 -5.59 -17.31
N LEU A 172 -5.49 -5.56 -17.33
CA LEU A 172 -4.66 -6.38 -16.44
C LEU A 172 -4.85 -6.00 -14.97
N LEU A 173 -4.81 -4.71 -14.63
CA LEU A 173 -5.05 -4.25 -13.26
C LEU A 173 -6.47 -4.60 -12.79
N GLY A 174 -7.48 -4.45 -13.66
CA GLY A 174 -8.84 -4.88 -13.32
C GLY A 174 -8.95 -6.38 -13.05
N ALA A 175 -8.25 -7.22 -13.83
CA ALA A 175 -8.21 -8.65 -13.61
C ALA A 175 -7.47 -9.02 -12.31
N LEU A 176 -6.36 -8.34 -12.01
CA LEU A 176 -5.59 -8.54 -10.78
C LEU A 176 -6.36 -8.09 -9.53
N ASP A 177 -7.05 -6.96 -9.59
CA ASP A 177 -7.94 -6.47 -8.53
C ASP A 177 -9.03 -7.50 -8.23
N GLU A 178 -9.69 -8.04 -9.25
CA GLU A 178 -10.72 -9.06 -9.08
C GLU A 178 -10.14 -10.38 -8.53
N ALA A 179 -8.97 -10.81 -9.02
CA ALA A 179 -8.29 -12.00 -8.51
C ALA A 179 -7.91 -11.85 -7.02
N ALA A 180 -7.40 -10.67 -6.62
CA ALA A 180 -7.10 -10.38 -5.22
C ALA A 180 -8.37 -10.37 -4.34
N LEU A 181 -9.47 -9.79 -4.84
CA LEU A 181 -10.77 -9.80 -4.15
C LEU A 181 -11.34 -11.22 -4.03
N TYR A 182 -11.16 -12.05 -5.05
CA TYR A 182 -11.54 -13.47 -5.04
C TYR A 182 -10.77 -14.21 -3.93
N VAL A 183 -9.43 -14.07 -3.88
CA VAL A 183 -8.58 -14.65 -2.85
C VAL A 183 -9.00 -14.18 -1.46
N ALA A 184 -9.26 -12.89 -1.28
CA ALA A 184 -9.68 -12.34 0.00
C ALA A 184 -11.03 -12.93 0.48
N ARG A 185 -11.99 -13.14 -0.42
CA ARG A 185 -13.33 -13.60 -0.03
C ARG A 185 -13.43 -15.12 0.12
N ALA A 186 -12.37 -15.86 -0.24
CA ALA A 186 -12.36 -17.30 -0.19
C ALA A 186 -12.36 -17.84 1.27
N PRO A 187 -13.05 -18.96 1.54
CA PRO A 187 -12.95 -19.65 2.84
C PRO A 187 -11.53 -20.12 3.17
N ASP A 188 -10.76 -20.48 2.13
CA ASP A 188 -9.34 -20.82 2.20
C ASP A 188 -8.56 -19.90 1.24
N PRO A 189 -8.07 -18.73 1.72
CA PRO A 189 -7.31 -17.79 0.90
C PRO A 189 -6.03 -18.38 0.34
N ALA A 190 -5.40 -19.35 1.02
CA ALA A 190 -4.15 -19.95 0.53
C ALA A 190 -4.41 -20.86 -0.68
N ALA A 191 -5.47 -21.67 -0.63
CA ALA A 191 -5.90 -22.48 -1.77
C ALA A 191 -6.35 -21.59 -2.94
N ALA A 192 -7.20 -20.59 -2.68
CA ALA A 192 -7.66 -19.66 -3.71
C ALA A 192 -6.52 -18.89 -4.38
N ARG A 193 -5.49 -18.51 -3.61
CA ARG A 193 -4.28 -17.87 -4.16
C ARG A 193 -3.56 -18.79 -5.15
N ALA A 194 -3.39 -20.06 -4.80
CA ALA A 194 -2.74 -21.03 -5.69
C ALA A 194 -3.53 -21.25 -6.99
N GLU A 195 -4.86 -21.33 -6.89
CA GLU A 195 -5.75 -21.45 -8.05
C GLU A 195 -5.71 -20.20 -8.95
N MET A 196 -5.73 -19.00 -8.37
CA MET A 196 -5.61 -17.76 -9.14
C MET A 196 -4.23 -17.58 -9.77
N GLY A 197 -3.16 -18.00 -9.07
CA GLY A 197 -1.82 -17.99 -9.64
C GLY A 197 -1.74 -18.84 -10.91
N ALA A 198 -2.23 -20.08 -10.86
CA ALA A 198 -2.25 -20.98 -12.01
C ALA A 198 -3.15 -20.49 -13.17
N ALA A 199 -4.14 -19.62 -12.90
CA ALA A 199 -4.99 -19.04 -13.93
C ALA A 199 -4.37 -17.82 -14.63
N LEU A 200 -3.30 -17.23 -14.06
CA LEU A 200 -2.60 -16.07 -14.59
C LEU A 200 -1.28 -16.44 -15.31
N GLU A 201 -0.82 -17.69 -15.21
CA GLU A 201 0.28 -18.28 -15.99
C GLU A 201 -0.14 -18.61 -17.44
#